data_AF-A0A1E3HBG1-F1
#
_entry.id   AF-A0A1E3HBG1-F1
#
_cell.length_a   1.000
_cell.length_b   1.000
_cell.length_c   1.000
_cell.angle_alpha   90.00
_cell.angle_beta   90.00
_cell.angle_gamma   90.00
#
_symmetry.space_group_name_H-M   'P 1'
#
loop_
_entity.id
_entity.type
_entity.pdbx_description
1 polymer ?
#
loop_
_entity_poly.entity_id
_entity_poly.type
_entity_poly.pdbx_seq_one_letter_code
_entity_poly.pdbx_strand_id
1 'polypeptide(L)'
;MKWQPSCKKGSAKWAYEGSVAHPDVFYTAFALEKPEGKKKAWKLKTLTVSELENFTGPIEASIRYGSLQLTGGTVRVNWNADDLTYKLAGSYGL
;
A
#
# COMPACT_ATOMS: atom_id res chain seq x y z
N MET A 1 2.46 -10.20 6.92
CA MET A 1 1.56 -9.89 8.06
C MET A 1 1.78 -10.93 9.14
N LYS A 2 1.80 -10.55 10.42
CA LYS A 2 1.98 -11.48 11.56
C LYS A 2 0.79 -11.35 12.50
N TRP A 3 0.33 -12.45 13.08
CA TRP A 3 -0.74 -12.39 14.09
C TRP A 3 -0.35 -11.49 15.28
N GLN A 4 -1.25 -10.57 15.64
CA GLN A 4 -1.16 -9.69 16.80
C GLN A 4 -2.52 -9.60 17.49
N PRO A 5 -2.59 -9.32 18.82
CA PRO A 5 -3.88 -9.15 19.50
C PRO A 5 -4.76 -8.05 18.88
N SER A 6 -4.16 -7.01 18.31
CA SER A 6 -4.83 -5.93 17.57
C SER A 6 -5.51 -6.38 16.27
N CYS A 7 -5.11 -7.53 15.70
CA CYS A 7 -5.76 -8.11 14.52
C CYS A 7 -7.23 -8.44 14.80
N LYS A 8 -7.60 -8.79 16.05
CA LYS A 8 -9.00 -9.04 16.44
C LYS A 8 -9.90 -7.81 16.26
N LYS A 9 -9.32 -6.61 16.32
CA LYS A 9 -10.04 -5.33 16.15
C LYS A 9 -9.80 -4.73 14.77
N GLY A 10 -9.13 -5.44 13.86
CA GLY A 10 -8.78 -4.91 12.54
C GLY A 10 -7.80 -3.72 12.56
N SER A 11 -7.06 -3.51 13.65
CA SER A 11 -6.27 -2.29 13.86
C SER A 11 -4.75 -2.49 13.82
N ALA A 12 -4.29 -3.71 13.55
CA ALA A 12 -2.86 -3.99 13.43
C ALA A 12 -2.27 -3.21 12.27
N LYS A 13 -1.12 -2.56 12.46
CA LYS A 13 -0.51 -1.70 11.44
C LYS A 13 0.52 -2.46 10.64
N TRP A 14 0.52 -2.24 9.33
CA TRP A 14 1.54 -2.72 8.43
C TRP A 14 2.17 -1.55 7.70
N ALA A 15 3.45 -1.71 7.37
CA ALA A 15 4.16 -0.81 6.48
C ALA A 15 5.02 -1.67 5.54
N TYR A 16 5.09 -1.27 4.28
CA TYR A 16 5.94 -1.88 3.28
C TYR A 16 6.73 -0.78 2.58
N GLU A 17 8.03 -0.99 2.41
CA GLU A 17 8.93 -0.07 1.72
C GLU A 17 9.52 -0.80 0.53
N GLY A 18 9.56 -0.11 -0.61
CA GLY A 18 10.13 -0.63 -1.84
C GLY A 18 10.83 0.49 -2.61
N SER A 19 11.72 0.10 -3.52
CA SER A 19 12.36 0.99 -4.47
C SER A 19 12.04 0.57 -5.89
N VAL A 20 12.09 1.50 -6.83
CA VAL A 20 11.91 1.24 -8.26
C VAL A 20 13.12 1.77 -9.04
N ALA A 21 13.44 1.13 -10.16
CA ALA A 21 14.52 1.57 -11.03
C ALA A 21 14.19 2.86 -11.82
N HIS A 22 12.90 3.12 -12.05
CA HIS A 22 12.44 4.28 -12.80
C HIS A 22 11.08 4.77 -12.26
N PRO A 23 10.82 6.10 -12.18
CA PRO A 23 9.54 6.63 -11.71
C PRO A 23 8.33 6.07 -12.47
N ASP A 24 8.47 5.85 -13.77
CA ASP A 24 7.36 5.39 -14.62
C ASP A 24 6.89 3.99 -14.26
N VAL A 25 7.79 3.13 -13.74
CA VAL A 25 7.42 1.80 -13.26
C VAL A 25 6.48 1.93 -12.06
N PHE A 26 6.72 2.90 -11.17
CA PHE A 26 5.82 3.13 -10.04
C PHE A 26 4.45 3.64 -10.48
N TYR A 27 4.40 4.65 -11.35
CA TYR A 27 3.13 5.19 -11.84
C TYR A 27 2.32 4.14 -12.62
N THR A 28 2.97 3.33 -13.45
CA THR A 28 2.29 2.26 -14.20
C THR A 28 1.87 1.09 -13.31
N ALA A 29 2.71 0.65 -12.37
CA ALA A 29 2.40 -0.48 -11.49
C ALA A 29 1.21 -0.21 -10.57
N PHE A 30 1.03 1.03 -10.11
CA PHE A 30 -0.11 1.43 -9.28
C PHE A 30 -1.25 2.10 -10.07
N ALA A 31 -1.18 2.07 -11.41
CA ALA A 31 -2.09 2.78 -12.33
C ALA A 31 -2.38 4.23 -11.90
N LEU A 32 -1.36 4.93 -11.41
CA LEU A 32 -1.46 6.31 -10.94
C LEU A 32 -1.11 7.24 -12.10
N GLU A 33 -1.91 8.29 -12.28
CA GLU A 33 -1.57 9.32 -13.25
C GLU A 33 -0.21 9.94 -12.90
N LYS A 34 0.73 9.81 -13.83
CA LYS A 34 1.99 10.53 -13.77
C LYS A 34 1.65 12.01 -13.88
N PRO A 35 2.15 12.88 -12.97
CA PRO A 35 1.99 14.30 -13.16
C PRO A 35 2.75 14.72 -14.42
N GLU A 36 2.01 15.07 -15.48
CA GLU A 36 2.59 15.61 -16.70
C GLU A 36 3.01 17.07 -16.46
N GLY A 37 4.30 17.37 -16.67
CA GLY A 37 4.87 18.72 -16.65
C GLY A 37 5.57 19.15 -15.35
N LYS A 38 5.63 20.48 -15.09
CA LYS A 38 6.27 21.13 -13.92
C LYS A 38 5.59 20.85 -12.57
N LYS A 39 4.55 20.02 -12.53
CA LYS A 39 3.84 19.68 -11.28
C LYS A 39 4.68 18.67 -10.51
N LYS A 40 5.13 19.05 -9.31
CA LYS A 40 5.85 18.13 -8.40
C LYS A 40 5.01 16.88 -8.21
N ALA A 41 5.67 15.72 -8.28
CA ALA A 41 5.10 14.45 -7.84
C ALA A 41 4.47 14.63 -6.45
N TRP A 42 3.25 14.12 -6.27
CA TRP A 42 2.63 14.11 -4.96
C TRP A 42 3.51 13.29 -4.02
N LYS A 43 3.73 13.79 -2.80
CA LYS A 43 4.51 13.07 -1.78
C LYS A 43 3.66 12.01 -1.08
N LEU A 44 2.37 12.26 -0.89
CA LEU A 44 1.46 11.35 -0.20
C LEU A 44 0.14 11.26 -0.96
N LYS A 45 -0.28 10.04 -1.29
CA LYS A 45 -1.60 9.72 -1.86
C LYS A 45 -2.28 8.69 -0.97
N THR A 46 -3.58 8.84 -0.80
CA THR A 46 -4.40 7.83 -0.11
C THR A 46 -5.15 7.05 -1.18
N LEU A 47 -5.03 5.72 -1.15
CA LEU A 47 -5.76 4.79 -2.00
C LEU A 47 -6.75 4.02 -1.12
N THR A 48 -7.81 3.52 -1.73
CA THR A 48 -8.68 2.53 -1.08
C THR A 48 -8.02 1.15 -1.10
N VAL A 49 -8.45 0.24 -0.22
CA VAL A 49 -7.97 -1.14 -0.22
C VAL A 49 -8.29 -1.82 -1.54
N SER A 50 -9.51 -1.63 -2.07
CA SER A 50 -9.94 -2.22 -3.33
C SER A 50 -9.11 -1.75 -4.52
N GLU A 51 -8.71 -0.48 -4.56
CA GLU A 51 -7.76 0.01 -5.58
C GLU A 51 -6.42 -0.72 -5.46
N LEU A 52 -5.86 -0.82 -4.24
CA LEU A 52 -4.59 -1.52 -4.04
C LEU A 52 -4.68 -3.00 -4.48
N GLU A 53 -5.73 -3.70 -4.06
CA GLU A 53 -5.95 -5.11 -4.39
C GLU A 53 -6.18 -5.34 -5.89
N ASN A 54 -6.75 -4.37 -6.60
CA ASN A 54 -6.87 -4.44 -8.06
C ASN A 54 -5.49 -4.43 -8.76
N PHE A 55 -4.48 -3.81 -8.15
CA PHE A 55 -3.12 -3.73 -8.72
C PHE A 55 -2.24 -4.90 -8.27
N THR A 56 -2.28 -5.26 -6.99
CA THR A 56 -1.39 -6.27 -6.40
C THR A 56 -1.98 -7.67 -6.38
N GLY A 57 -3.30 -7.79 -6.59
CA GLY A 57 -4.07 -8.95 -6.19
C GLY A 57 -4.44 -8.91 -4.70
N PRO A 58 -5.22 -9.90 -4.23
CA PRO A 58 -5.67 -9.98 -2.85
C PRO A 58 -4.48 -10.15 -1.90
N ILE A 59 -4.34 -9.22 -0.95
CA ILE A 59 -3.27 -9.27 0.05
C ILE A 59 -3.82 -9.94 1.30
N GLU A 60 -3.60 -11.25 1.39
CA GLU A 60 -4.02 -12.04 2.56
C GLU A 60 -2.89 -12.93 3.10
N ALA A 61 -3.00 -13.28 4.38
CA ALA A 61 -2.09 -14.22 5.03
C ALA A 61 -2.89 -15.27 5.82
N SER A 62 -2.65 -16.55 5.52
CA SER A 62 -3.30 -17.66 6.22
C SER A 62 -2.83 -17.76 7.68
N ILE A 63 -3.78 -17.98 8.60
CA ILE A 63 -3.53 -18.31 10.00
C ILE A 63 -4.29 -19.59 10.38
N ARG A 64 -3.99 -20.17 11.53
CA ARG A 64 -4.53 -21.47 11.96
C ARG A 64 -6.07 -21.59 11.93
N TYR A 65 -6.79 -20.48 12.18
CA TYR A 65 -8.25 -20.45 12.24
C TYR A 65 -8.85 -19.28 11.44
N GLY A 66 -8.25 -18.92 10.31
CA GLY A 66 -8.76 -17.84 9.45
C GLY A 66 -7.71 -17.28 8.48
N SER A 67 -8.02 -16.13 7.90
CA SER A 67 -7.09 -15.37 7.06
C SER A 67 -6.99 -13.94 7.59
N LEU A 68 -5.80 -13.36 7.52
CA LEU A 68 -5.58 -11.94 7.80
C LEU A 68 -5.68 -11.15 6.49
N GLN A 69 -6.50 -10.12 6.49
CA GLN A 69 -6.75 -9.27 5.32
C GLN A 69 -6.56 -7.79 5.67
N LEU A 70 -6.52 -6.95 4.64
CA LEU A 70 -6.45 -5.49 4.80
C LEU A 70 -7.81 -4.96 5.28
N THR A 71 -7.86 -4.44 6.50
CA THR A 71 -9.09 -4.00 7.17
C THR A 71 -9.24 -2.48 7.21
N GLY A 72 -8.13 -1.75 7.08
CA GLY A 72 -8.17 -0.30 7.03
C GLY A 72 -8.63 0.15 5.66
N GLY A 73 -9.87 0.66 5.51
CA GLY A 73 -10.45 1.05 4.23
C GLY A 73 -9.65 2.04 3.37
N THR A 74 -8.53 2.56 3.89
CA THR A 74 -7.55 3.35 3.16
C THR A 74 -6.11 2.88 3.42
N VAL A 75 -5.30 2.94 2.36
CA VAL A 75 -3.86 2.70 2.35
C VAL A 75 -3.16 3.99 1.97
N ARG A 76 -2.14 4.36 2.75
CA ARG A 76 -1.31 5.53 2.49
C ARG A 76 -0.12 5.12 1.65
N VAL A 77 0.05 5.81 0.52
CA VAL A 77 1.17 5.64 -0.40
C VAL A 77 2.02 6.91 -0.33
N ASN A 78 3.22 6.79 0.22
CA ASN A 78 4.22 7.83 0.21
C ASN A 78 5.19 7.56 -0.95
N TRP A 79 5.38 8.54 -1.83
CA TRP A 79 6.27 8.44 -2.98
C TRP A 79 7.37 9.50 -2.89
N ASN A 80 8.62 9.04 -2.92
CA ASN A 80 9.80 9.88 -2.98
C ASN A 80 10.43 9.75 -4.37
N ALA A 81 10.17 10.76 -5.21
CA ALA A 81 10.66 10.79 -6.58
C ALA A 81 12.19 11.00 -6.68
N ASP A 82 12.81 11.61 -5.66
CA ASP A 82 14.25 11.88 -5.65
C ASP A 82 15.04 10.59 -5.37
N ASP A 83 14.58 9.80 -4.40
CA ASP A 83 15.23 8.54 -3.99
C ASP A 83 14.66 7.30 -4.72
N LEU A 84 13.66 7.48 -5.58
CA LEU A 84 12.90 6.40 -6.24
C LEU A 84 12.35 5.34 -5.27
N THR A 85 11.96 5.77 -4.07
CA THR A 85 11.44 4.90 -3.01
C THR A 85 9.97 5.18 -2.74
N TYR A 86 9.21 4.13 -2.45
CA TYR A 86 7.81 4.23 -2.02
C TYR A 86 7.58 3.49 -0.71
N LYS A 87 6.64 4.02 0.08
CA LYS A 87 6.20 3.42 1.33
C LYS A 87 4.69 3.31 1.36
N LEU A 88 4.20 2.09 1.52
CA LEU A 88 2.81 1.77 1.75
C LEU A 88 2.57 1.58 3.25
N ALA A 89 1.46 2.10 3.76
CA ALA A 89 1.07 1.89 5.15
C ALA A 89 -0.43 1.78 5.30
N GLY A 90 -0.88 0.87 6.16
CA GLY A 90 -2.30 0.64 6.40
C GLY A 90 -2.57 -0.15 7.67
N SER A 91 -3.77 -0.72 7.76
CA SER A 91 -4.11 -1.69 8.80
C SER A 91 -4.62 -3.01 8.25
N TYR A 92 -4.41 -4.07 9.03
CA TYR A 92 -4.82 -5.43 8.74
C TYR A 92 -5.41 -6.11 9.98
N GLY A 93 -6.14 -7.20 9.76
CA GLY A 93 -6.75 -7.99 10.81
C GLY A 93 -7.58 -9.13 10.26
N LEU A 94 -8.48 -9.64 11.12
CA LEU A 94 -9.52 -10.59 10.74
C LEU A 94 -10.67 -9.88 10.04
#